data_AF-A0A426ZE76-F1
#
_entry.id   AF-A0A426ZE76-F1
#
_cell.length_a   1.000
_cell.length_b   1.000
_cell.length_c   1.000
_cell.angle_alpha   90.00
_cell.angle_beta   90.00
_cell.angle_gamma   90.00
#
_symmetry.space_group_name_H-M   'P 1'
#
loop_
_entity.id
_entity.type
_entity.pdbx_description
1 polymer ?
#
loop_
_entity_poly.entity_id
_entity_poly.type
_entity_poly.pdbx_seq_one_letter_code
_entity_poly.pdbx_strand_id
1 'polypeptide(L)'
;MIPRKHAEDHYNESHAPLDCSLCSEKVERELWSLHKGERCPQRIITCEYCEFPLPAVDLLKHQEICGNRTEYCDICHKYVRLRERIDHDIQFHGNSAGTAEPSRDVGTAERESAQRRPARAPRSSHRRILLTVAVTGAVVAIGSFFLQRRVDGQQ
;
A
#
# COMPACT_ATOMS: atom_id res chain seq x y z
N MET A 1 -5.37 23.21 40.91
CA MET A 1 -6.11 24.47 41.08
C MET A 1 -5.36 25.54 40.30
N ILE A 2 -6.01 26.26 39.38
CA ILE A 2 -5.37 27.21 38.47
C ILE A 2 -5.87 28.62 38.77
N PRO A 3 -4.99 29.62 38.95
CA PRO A 3 -5.41 31.00 39.19
C PRO A 3 -6.34 31.51 38.07
N ARG A 4 -7.45 32.18 38.42
CA ARG A 4 -8.47 32.64 37.44
C ARG A 4 -7.89 33.44 36.27
N LYS A 5 -6.85 34.25 36.52
CA LYS A 5 -6.14 35.02 35.49
C LYS A 5 -5.48 34.18 34.39
N HIS A 6 -5.21 32.89 34.66
CA HIS A 6 -4.58 31.95 33.73
C HIS A 6 -5.51 30.80 33.35
N ALA A 7 -6.80 30.88 33.71
CA ALA A 7 -7.75 29.81 33.40
C ALA A 7 -7.94 29.64 31.89
N GLU A 8 -7.96 30.76 31.14
CA GLU A 8 -8.12 30.74 29.69
C GLU A 8 -6.89 30.19 28.98
N ASP A 9 -5.69 30.63 29.36
CA ASP A 9 -4.43 30.11 28.82
C ASP A 9 -4.34 28.59 29.04
N HIS A 10 -4.63 28.14 30.26
CA HIS A 10 -4.68 26.72 30.58
C HIS A 10 -5.70 25.96 29.73
N TYR A 11 -6.91 26.50 29.57
CA TYR A 11 -7.94 25.86 28.76
C TYR A 11 -7.44 25.69 27.32
N ASN A 12 -6.89 26.74 26.71
CA ASN A 12 -6.37 26.68 25.35
C ASN A 12 -5.22 25.68 25.18
N GLU A 13 -4.34 25.58 26.17
CA GLU A 13 -3.19 24.67 26.13
C GLU A 13 -3.58 23.21 26.43
N SER A 14 -4.57 22.98 27.30
CA SER A 14 -4.80 21.67 27.92
C SER A 14 -6.15 21.03 27.59
N HIS A 15 -7.15 21.78 27.14
CA HIS A 15 -8.52 21.29 26.96
C HIS A 15 -9.17 21.73 25.65
N ALA A 16 -8.73 22.83 25.06
CA ALA A 16 -9.30 23.32 23.83
C ALA A 16 -9.20 22.26 22.72
N PRO A 17 -10.28 22.07 21.93
CA PRO A 17 -10.28 21.18 20.78
C PRO A 17 -9.19 21.55 19.76
N LEU A 18 -8.70 20.54 19.07
CA LEU A 18 -7.68 20.64 18.04
C LEU A 18 -8.32 20.50 16.66
N ASP A 19 -7.87 21.32 15.71
CA ASP A 19 -8.27 21.21 14.30
C ASP A 19 -7.42 20.17 13.57
N CYS A 20 -8.05 19.15 12.98
CA CYS A 20 -7.36 18.14 12.17
C CYS A 20 -6.90 18.72 10.83
N SER A 21 -5.59 18.67 10.55
CA SER A 21 -5.04 19.17 9.29
C SER A 21 -5.45 18.34 8.06
N LEU A 22 -5.92 17.10 8.24
CA LEU A 22 -6.30 16.21 7.14
C LEU A 22 -7.77 16.36 6.76
N CYS A 23 -8.68 16.40 7.74
CA CYS A 23 -10.12 16.49 7.51
C CYS A 23 -10.77 17.81 7.93
N SER A 24 -10.00 18.74 8.52
CA SER A 24 -10.46 20.04 9.03
C SER A 24 -11.54 19.96 10.13
N GLU A 25 -11.68 18.79 10.77
CA GLU A 25 -12.61 18.59 11.89
C GLU A 25 -12.02 19.10 13.21
N LYS A 26 -12.86 19.75 14.04
CA LYS A 26 -12.53 20.11 15.42
C LYS A 26 -12.74 18.90 16.32
N VAL A 27 -11.68 18.46 17.00
CA VAL A 27 -11.67 17.24 17.81
C VAL A 27 -11.22 17.55 19.22
N GLU A 28 -11.93 17.03 20.21
CA GLU A 28 -11.53 17.12 21.63
C GLU A 28 -10.13 16.56 21.85
N ARG A 29 -9.37 17.19 22.75
CA ARG A 29 -7.95 16.84 22.95
C ARG A 29 -7.78 15.41 23.45
N GLU A 30 -8.68 14.95 24.31
CA GLU A 30 -8.71 13.60 24.87
C GLU A 30 -8.93 12.55 23.76
N LEU A 31 -9.69 12.89 22.71
CA LEU A 31 -10.00 12.02 21.57
C LEU A 31 -9.01 12.16 20.42
N TRP A 32 -8.06 13.09 20.50
CA TRP A 32 -7.17 13.43 19.39
C TRP A 32 -6.33 12.25 18.88
N SER A 33 -5.79 11.45 19.81
CA SER A 33 -5.01 10.25 19.47
C SER A 33 -5.86 9.21 18.74
N LEU A 34 -7.09 8.99 19.21
CA LEU A 34 -8.05 8.08 18.59
C LEU A 34 -8.51 8.58 17.22
N HIS A 35 -8.72 9.88 17.08
CA HIS A 35 -9.04 10.49 15.80
C HIS A 35 -7.93 10.24 14.77
N LYS A 36 -6.68 10.56 15.12
CA LYS A 36 -5.55 10.35 14.19
C LYS A 36 -5.34 8.88 13.81
N GLY A 37 -5.49 7.97 14.76
CA GLY A 37 -5.25 6.54 14.53
C GLY A 37 -6.39 5.83 13.80
N GLU A 38 -7.64 6.14 14.15
CA GLU A 38 -8.77 5.27 13.80
C GLU A 38 -9.98 5.98 13.20
N ARG A 39 -10.29 7.21 13.62
CA ARG A 39 -11.56 7.86 13.21
C ARG A 39 -11.42 8.82 12.04
N CYS A 40 -10.24 9.41 11.84
CA CYS A 40 -10.05 10.39 10.78
C CYS A 40 -10.36 9.74 9.41
N PRO A 41 -11.32 10.28 8.64
CA PRO A 41 -11.70 9.72 7.34
C PRO A 41 -10.59 9.91 6.28
N GLN A 42 -9.71 10.88 6.51
CA GLN A 42 -8.59 11.21 5.64
C GLN A 42 -7.26 10.56 6.09
N ARG A 43 -7.28 9.70 7.13
CA ARG A 43 -6.09 8.92 7.48
C ARG A 43 -5.71 7.98 6.35
N ILE A 44 -4.41 7.79 6.14
CA ILE A 44 -3.90 6.93 5.09
C ILE A 44 -3.90 5.47 5.59
N ILE A 45 -4.52 4.59 4.82
CA ILE A 45 -4.55 3.15 5.02
C ILE A 45 -4.15 2.48 3.70
N THR A 46 -3.43 1.37 3.77
CA THR A 46 -3.06 0.58 2.60
C THR A 46 -4.14 -0.45 2.26
N CYS A 47 -4.46 -0.58 0.97
CA CYS A 47 -5.32 -1.67 0.50
C CYS A 47 -4.68 -3.04 0.80
N GLU A 48 -5.44 -3.95 1.42
CA GLU A 48 -4.95 -5.31 1.74
C GLU A 48 -4.67 -6.18 0.50
N TYR A 49 -5.20 -5.83 -0.67
CA TYR A 49 -5.04 -6.60 -1.90
C TYR A 49 -3.91 -6.12 -2.80
N CYS A 50 -3.62 -4.81 -2.82
CA CYS A 50 -2.63 -4.24 -3.74
C CYS A 50 -1.63 -3.29 -3.07
N GLU A 51 -1.70 -3.16 -1.74
CA GLU A 51 -0.80 -2.35 -0.91
C GLU A 51 -0.80 -0.84 -1.25
N PHE A 52 -1.73 -0.39 -2.08
CA PHE A 52 -1.82 1.01 -2.48
C PHE A 52 -2.34 1.87 -1.31
N PRO A 53 -1.61 2.94 -0.93
CA PRO A 53 -2.00 3.84 0.15
C PRO A 53 -3.12 4.79 -0.30
N LEU A 54 -4.20 4.86 0.49
CA LEU A 54 -5.40 5.63 0.20
C LEU A 54 -5.97 6.27 1.47
N PRO A 55 -6.73 7.37 1.35
CA PRO A 55 -7.60 7.83 2.43
C PRO A 55 -8.60 6.74 2.84
N ALA A 56 -8.87 6.61 4.15
CA ALA A 56 -9.81 5.62 4.68
C ALA A 56 -11.21 5.73 4.07
N VAL A 57 -11.66 6.94 3.73
CA VAL A 57 -12.95 7.19 3.07
C VAL A 57 -13.07 6.51 1.70
N ASP A 58 -11.97 6.37 0.97
CA ASP A 58 -11.94 5.79 -0.38
C ASP A 58 -11.63 4.29 -0.38
N LEU A 59 -11.16 3.75 0.75
CA LEU A 59 -10.65 2.38 0.84
C LEU A 59 -11.70 1.33 0.47
N LEU A 60 -12.92 1.45 0.99
CA LEU A 60 -13.98 0.46 0.75
C LEU A 60 -14.35 0.39 -0.73
N LYS A 61 -14.59 1.54 -1.36
CA LYS A 61 -14.90 1.65 -2.79
C LYS A 61 -13.75 1.10 -3.64
N HIS A 62 -12.51 1.35 -3.23
CA HIS A 62 -11.35 0.77 -3.88
C HIS A 62 -11.30 -0.75 -3.74
N GLN A 63 -11.53 -1.29 -2.53
CA GLN A 63 -11.49 -2.72 -2.25
C GLN A 63 -12.57 -3.51 -3.01
N GLU A 64 -13.76 -2.95 -3.21
CA GLU A 64 -14.82 -3.56 -4.03
C GLU A 64 -14.35 -3.86 -5.46
N ILE A 65 -13.56 -2.96 -6.05
CA ILE A 65 -13.03 -3.13 -7.41
C ILE A 65 -11.74 -3.94 -7.38
N CYS A 66 -10.82 -3.59 -6.48
CA CYS A 66 -9.50 -4.19 -6.40
C CYS A 66 -9.58 -5.67 -6.03
N GLY A 67 -10.40 -6.05 -5.05
CA GLY A 67 -10.55 -7.44 -4.61
C GLY A 67 -11.15 -8.37 -5.66
N ASN A 68 -11.91 -7.82 -6.62
CA ASN A 68 -12.49 -8.56 -7.74
C ASN A 68 -11.52 -8.75 -8.92
N ARG A 69 -10.37 -8.07 -8.93
CA ARG A 69 -9.32 -8.33 -9.93
C ARG A 69 -8.82 -9.76 -9.78
N THR A 70 -8.59 -10.42 -10.89
CA THR A 70 -8.01 -11.76 -10.91
C THR A 70 -6.53 -11.71 -11.21
N GLU A 71 -5.81 -12.65 -10.62
CA GLU A 71 -4.42 -12.91 -10.89
C GLU A 71 -4.21 -14.39 -11.20
N TYR A 72 -3.15 -14.66 -11.94
CA TYR A 72 -2.80 -16.02 -12.31
C TYR A 72 -2.16 -16.74 -11.11
N CYS A 73 -2.53 -17.99 -10.87
CA CYS A 73 -1.85 -18.88 -9.94
C CYS A 73 -0.86 -19.74 -10.74
N ASP A 74 0.42 -19.66 -10.41
CA ASP A 74 1.47 -20.40 -11.13
C ASP A 74 1.51 -21.90 -10.79
N ILE A 75 0.86 -22.32 -9.70
CA ILE A 75 0.86 -23.72 -9.25
C ILE A 75 -0.27 -24.52 -9.93
N CYS A 76 -1.51 -24.03 -9.87
CA CYS A 76 -2.66 -24.71 -10.47
C CYS A 76 -3.07 -24.15 -11.84
N HIS A 77 -2.40 -23.11 -12.33
CA HIS A 77 -2.66 -22.47 -13.62
C HIS A 77 -4.07 -21.88 -13.79
N LYS A 78 -4.74 -21.53 -12.68
CA LYS A 78 -6.07 -20.90 -12.67
C LYS A 78 -5.98 -19.41 -12.36
N TYR A 79 -6.93 -18.65 -12.89
CA TYR A 79 -7.15 -17.27 -12.46
C TYR A 79 -7.97 -17.25 -11.18
N VAL A 80 -7.45 -16.56 -10.17
CA VAL A 80 -8.03 -16.47 -8.83
C VAL A 80 -8.23 -15.00 -8.49
N ARG A 81 -9.36 -14.64 -7.87
CA ARG A 81 -9.57 -13.25 -7.42
C ARG A 81 -8.64 -12.92 -6.27
N LEU A 82 -8.19 -11.67 -6.20
CA LEU A 82 -7.30 -11.21 -5.14
C LEU A 82 -7.88 -11.48 -3.74
N ARG A 83 -9.17 -11.21 -3.55
CA ARG A 83 -9.85 -11.46 -2.26
C ARG A 83 -9.93 -12.94 -1.87
N GLU A 84 -9.81 -13.85 -2.84
CA GLU A 84 -9.90 -15.31 -2.67
C GLU A 84 -8.51 -15.96 -2.66
N ARG A 85 -7.42 -15.17 -2.79
CA ARG A 85 -6.07 -15.70 -2.99
C ARG A 85 -5.57 -16.51 -1.80
N ILE A 86 -5.80 -16.03 -0.57
CA ILE A 86 -5.36 -16.71 0.66
C ILE A 86 -6.11 -18.03 0.81
N ASP A 87 -7.44 -18.01 0.67
CA ASP A 87 -8.27 -19.22 0.74
C ASP A 87 -7.89 -20.23 -0.34
N HIS A 88 -7.60 -19.76 -1.56
CA HIS A 88 -7.10 -20.59 -2.64
C HIS A 88 -5.77 -21.26 -2.28
N ASP A 89 -4.83 -20.53 -1.71
CA ASP A 89 -3.53 -21.07 -1.32
C ASP A 89 -3.66 -22.16 -0.25
N ILE A 90 -4.48 -21.91 0.78
CA ILE A 90 -4.72 -22.88 1.86
C ILE A 90 -5.40 -24.15 1.32
N GLN A 91 -6.43 -24.00 0.49
CA GLN A 91 -7.23 -25.14 0.00
C GLN A 91 -6.51 -25.99 -1.04
N PHE A 92 -5.72 -25.36 -1.93
CA PHE A 92 -5.12 -26.04 -3.08
C PHE A 92 -3.61 -26.26 -2.95
N HIS A 93 -2.90 -25.48 -2.12
CA HIS A 93 -1.43 -25.50 -2.00
C HIS A 93 -0.91 -25.63 -0.56
N GLY A 94 -1.79 -25.78 0.43
CA GLY A 94 -1.49 -25.76 1.87
C GLY A 94 -0.60 -26.86 2.43
N ASN A 95 0.18 -27.56 1.60
CA ASN A 95 1.00 -28.71 2.01
C ASN A 95 2.39 -28.79 1.35
N SER A 96 3.10 -27.66 1.28
CA SER A 96 4.48 -27.58 0.75
C SER A 96 5.51 -27.18 1.82
N ALA A 97 5.41 -27.74 3.02
CA ALA A 97 6.44 -27.64 4.06
C ALA A 97 6.63 -29.00 4.76
N GLY A 98 6.93 -30.02 3.97
CA GLY A 98 7.20 -31.37 4.46
C GLY A 98 7.89 -32.17 3.37
N THR A 99 9.22 -32.19 3.44
CA THR A 99 10.08 -33.11 2.70
C THR A 99 9.57 -34.54 2.76
N ALA A 100 9.13 -35.08 1.61
CA ALA A 100 9.43 -36.43 1.11
C ALA A 100 8.50 -36.73 -0.07
N GLU A 101 9.07 -36.85 -1.26
CA GLU A 101 8.39 -37.46 -2.39
C GLU A 101 8.02 -38.92 -2.06
N PRO A 102 6.85 -39.38 -2.52
CA PRO A 102 6.78 -40.72 -3.08
C PRO A 102 6.27 -40.59 -4.52
N SER A 103 7.19 -40.83 -5.46
CA SER A 103 6.88 -41.17 -6.84
C SER A 103 5.82 -42.28 -6.89
N ARG A 104 4.59 -41.95 -7.29
CA ARG A 104 3.66 -42.90 -7.91
C ARG A 104 2.90 -42.23 -9.04
N ASP A 105 3.43 -42.47 -10.22
CA ASP A 105 2.74 -42.52 -11.50
C ASP A 105 1.52 -43.45 -11.41
N VAL A 106 0.31 -42.92 -11.63
CA VAL A 106 -0.82 -43.60 -12.26
C VAL A 106 -1.67 -42.54 -12.95
N GLY A 107 -1.69 -42.57 -14.28
CA GLY A 107 -2.59 -41.78 -15.09
C GLY A 107 -4.01 -42.36 -15.13
N THR A 108 -5.00 -41.47 -15.23
CA THR A 108 -6.25 -41.70 -15.97
C THR A 108 -6.75 -40.38 -16.54
N ALA A 109 -7.13 -40.44 -17.81
CA ALA A 109 -7.72 -39.36 -18.58
C ALA A 109 -9.19 -39.12 -18.19
N GLU A 110 -9.69 -37.89 -18.31
CA GLU A 110 -10.57 -37.48 -19.43
C GLU A 110 -11.04 -36.01 -19.33
N ARG A 111 -11.10 -35.37 -20.51
CA ARG A 111 -11.98 -34.32 -21.07
C ARG A 111 -12.67 -33.33 -20.10
N GLU A 112 -12.66 -32.01 -20.31
CA GLU A 112 -13.35 -31.34 -21.43
C GLU A 112 -12.81 -29.93 -21.79
N SER A 113 -13.21 -29.54 -22.99
CA SER A 113 -12.98 -28.35 -23.81
C SER A 113 -13.25 -26.97 -23.20
N ALA A 114 -12.38 -25.99 -23.52
CA ALA A 114 -12.78 -24.65 -23.96
C ALA A 114 -11.60 -23.91 -24.66
N GLN A 115 -11.91 -23.14 -25.70
CA GLN A 115 -11.05 -22.41 -26.64
C GLN A 115 -9.64 -21.98 -26.16
N ARG A 116 -8.61 -22.43 -26.87
CA ARG A 116 -7.31 -21.73 -26.96
C ARG A 116 -7.48 -20.47 -27.81
N ARG A 117 -7.36 -19.28 -27.20
CA ARG A 117 -6.89 -18.08 -27.91
C ARG A 117 -5.36 -18.05 -27.82
N PRO A 118 -4.62 -17.66 -28.87
CA PRO A 118 -3.16 -17.61 -28.80
C PRO A 118 -2.73 -16.56 -27.77
N ALA A 119 -1.91 -16.99 -26.83
CA ALA A 119 -1.32 -16.14 -25.80
C ALA A 119 -0.42 -15.09 -26.47
N ARG A 120 -0.79 -13.82 -26.31
CA ARG A 120 0.17 -12.72 -26.45
C ARG A 120 1.15 -12.88 -25.29
N ALA A 121 2.44 -13.02 -25.59
CA ALA A 121 3.50 -13.22 -24.62
C ALA A 121 3.36 -12.26 -23.43
N PRO A 122 3.44 -12.74 -22.17
CA PRO A 122 3.51 -11.85 -21.03
C PRO A 122 4.86 -11.13 -21.08
N ARG A 123 4.82 -9.81 -21.25
CA ARG A 123 5.93 -8.94 -20.90
C ARG A 123 6.20 -9.16 -19.43
N SER A 124 7.29 -9.86 -19.13
CA SER A 124 7.81 -10.04 -17.78
C SER A 124 8.01 -8.67 -17.14
N SER A 125 7.10 -8.27 -16.26
CA SER A 125 7.28 -7.11 -15.40
C SER A 125 8.10 -7.50 -14.17
N HIS A 126 9.26 -8.13 -14.39
CA HIS A 126 10.22 -8.46 -13.33
C HIS A 126 11.59 -7.82 -13.62
N ARG A 127 11.55 -6.55 -14.06
CA ARG A 127 12.75 -5.77 -14.41
C ARG A 127 12.68 -4.31 -13.95
N ARG A 128 12.17 -4.06 -12.74
CA ARG A 128 12.24 -2.74 -12.10
C ARG A 128 12.64 -2.76 -10.62
N ILE A 129 13.46 -3.73 -10.20
CA ILE A 129 14.11 -3.72 -8.86
C ILE A 129 15.62 -3.40 -8.97
N LEU A 130 16.11 -2.89 -10.12
CA LEU A 130 17.54 -2.55 -10.28
C LEU A 130 17.82 -1.25 -11.06
N LEU A 131 17.01 -0.19 -10.96
CA LEU A 131 17.34 1.09 -11.64
C LEU A 131 16.87 2.39 -10.92
N THR A 132 17.22 2.61 -9.65
CA THR A 132 17.17 3.98 -9.07
C THR A 132 18.26 4.28 -8.02
N VAL A 133 19.47 3.73 -8.16
CA VAL A 133 20.67 4.29 -7.49
C VAL A 133 21.23 5.52 -8.25
N ALA A 134 20.59 5.95 -9.34
CA ALA A 134 21.11 7.01 -10.22
C ALA A 134 20.41 8.39 -10.10
N VAL A 135 19.49 8.60 -9.13
CA VAL A 135 18.79 9.90 -9.00
C VAL A 135 19.35 10.78 -7.87
N THR A 136 20.05 10.22 -6.89
CA THR A 136 20.70 11.00 -5.81
C THR A 136 21.98 11.72 -6.25
N GLY A 137 22.60 11.34 -7.37
CA GLY A 137 23.82 12.00 -7.88
C GLY A 137 23.58 13.31 -8.65
N ALA A 138 22.41 13.49 -9.27
CA ALA A 138 22.15 14.65 -10.13
C ALA A 138 21.75 15.92 -9.33
N VAL A 139 21.27 15.79 -8.10
CA VAL A 139 20.83 16.95 -7.29
C VAL A 139 22.01 17.69 -6.66
N VAL A 140 23.13 17.01 -6.37
CA VAL A 140 24.31 17.63 -5.75
C VAL A 140 25.13 18.45 -6.76
N ALA A 141 25.22 18.00 -8.02
CA ALA A 141 25.99 18.70 -9.05
C ALA A 141 25.35 20.04 -9.49
N ILE A 142 24.01 20.12 -9.49
CA ILE A 142 23.30 21.36 -9.87
C ILE A 142 23.45 22.42 -8.76
N GLY A 143 23.40 22.03 -7.49
CA GLY A 143 23.58 22.96 -6.37
C GLY A 143 24.95 23.67 -6.35
N SER A 144 26.03 22.93 -6.66
CA SER A 144 27.39 23.48 -6.69
C SER A 144 27.63 24.45 -7.84
N PHE A 145 27.05 24.20 -9.02
CA PHE A 145 27.22 25.05 -10.20
C PHE A 145 26.53 26.42 -10.05
N PHE A 146 25.39 26.48 -9.36
CA PHE A 146 24.67 27.74 -9.15
C PHE A 146 25.31 28.63 -8.08
N LEU A 147 26.03 28.05 -7.10
CA LEU A 147 26.75 28.83 -6.09
C LEU A 147 28.06 29.43 -6.64
N GLN A 148 28.81 28.71 -7.49
CA GLN A 148 30.01 29.26 -8.14
C GLN A 148 29.69 30.45 -9.07
N ARG A 149 28.61 30.37 -9.86
CA ARG A 149 28.20 31.49 -10.73
C ARG A 149 27.77 32.76 -9.99
N ARG A 150 27.43 32.69 -8.71
CA ARG A 150 27.10 33.87 -7.89
C ARG A 150 28.35 34.58 -7.36
N VAL A 151 29.50 33.91 -7.27
CA VAL A 151 30.77 34.50 -6.80
C VAL A 151 31.49 35.26 -7.91
N ASP A 152 31.43 34.78 -9.16
CA ASP A 152 32.10 35.43 -10.30
C ASP A 152 31.34 36.65 -10.87
N GLY A 153 30.13 36.94 -10.37
CA GLY A 153 29.28 38.04 -10.87
C GLY A 153 29.30 39.31 -10.02
N GLN A 154 30.18 39.41 -9.02
CA GLN A 154 30.29 40.57 -8.13
C GLN A 154 31.71 41.16 -8.03
N GLN A 155 32.52 41.04 -9.08
CA GLN A 155 33.76 41.81 -9.21
C GLN A 155 33.67 42.84 -10.34
#